data_AF-A0A662J8P7-F1
#
_entry.id   AF-A0A662J8P7-F1
#
_cell.length_a   1.000
_cell.length_b   1.000
_cell.length_c   1.000
_cell.angle_alpha   90.00
_cell.angle_beta   90.00
_cell.angle_gamma   90.00
#
_symmetry.space_group_name_H-M   'P 1'
#
loop_
_entity.id
_entity.type
_entity.pdbx_description
1 polymer ?
#
loop_
_entity_poly.entity_id
_entity_poly.type
_entity_poly.pdbx_seq_one_letter_code
_entity_poly.pdbx_strand_id
1 'polypeptide(L)'
;MAKRGMKGAVGITYRPGISPGLPVGAYVRCADNSGAQEVKIIGVVGKKTRHRRLPTAAVGDMVIVSVRKGKVELRKQVLKAVVIRQRKPYRRMNGQWVQFEDNAVVIVGPEGDPKGTEIRGPVAKEAAERWPKIAALTTMVV
;
A
#
# COMPACT_ATOMS: atom_id res chain seq x y z
N MET A 1 -3.85 30.93 14.86
CA MET A 1 -4.09 30.09 13.67
C MET A 1 -3.71 28.66 14.01
N ALA A 2 -4.63 27.69 13.92
CA ALA A 2 -4.28 26.29 14.17
C ALA A 2 -3.20 25.86 13.16
N LYS A 3 -2.08 25.28 13.64
CA LYS A 3 -1.08 24.67 12.75
C LYS A 3 -1.82 23.67 11.86
N ARG A 4 -1.60 23.73 10.53
CA ARG A 4 -2.13 22.74 9.58
C ARG A 4 -1.83 21.35 10.17
N GLY A 5 -2.88 20.54 10.32
CA GLY A 5 -2.79 19.21 10.91
C GLY A 5 -1.71 18.34 10.23
N MET A 6 -1.25 17.33 10.95
CA MET A 6 -0.16 16.45 10.50
C MET A 6 -0.49 15.86 9.12
N LYS A 7 0.35 16.16 8.11
CA LYS A 7 0.21 15.61 6.76
C LYS A 7 0.83 14.21 6.74
N GLY A 8 0.04 13.17 6.48
CA GLY A 8 0.51 11.79 6.56
C GLY A 8 -0.61 10.76 6.72
N ALA A 9 -0.24 9.53 7.10
CA ALA A 9 -1.20 8.51 7.50
C ALA A 9 -2.08 9.05 8.64
N VAL A 10 -3.39 9.05 8.43
CA VAL A 10 -4.36 9.49 9.43
C VAL A 10 -5.06 8.22 9.92
N GLY A 11 -4.89 7.87 11.19
CA GLY A 11 -5.51 6.68 11.79
C GLY A 11 -4.52 5.70 12.44
N ILE A 12 -5.03 4.55 12.84
CA ILE A 12 -4.27 3.53 13.59
C ILE A 12 -3.11 2.99 12.72
N THR A 13 -1.88 3.24 13.14
CA THR A 13 -0.65 2.88 12.43
C THR A 13 -0.27 1.40 12.55
N TYR A 14 -0.78 0.72 13.58
CA TYR A 14 -0.54 -0.69 13.85
C TYR A 14 -1.85 -1.40 14.18
N ARG A 15 -2.25 -2.35 13.33
CA ARG A 15 -3.44 -3.20 13.58
C ARG A 15 -2.97 -4.59 14.01
N PRO A 16 -3.18 -4.99 15.28
CA PRO A 16 -2.94 -6.36 15.70
C PRO A 16 -3.78 -7.31 14.82
N GLY A 17 -3.19 -8.39 14.34
CA GLY A 17 -3.92 -9.45 13.62
C GLY A 17 -3.88 -9.38 12.09
N ILE A 18 -3.40 -8.28 11.46
CA ILE A 18 -3.16 -8.29 10.02
C ILE A 18 -1.87 -9.03 9.72
N SER A 19 -2.01 -10.23 9.17
CA SER A 19 -0.87 -11.05 8.78
C SER A 19 -0.16 -10.44 7.57
N PRO A 20 1.14 -10.08 7.66
CA PRO A 20 1.87 -9.53 6.54
C PRO A 20 2.12 -10.63 5.50
N GLY A 21 1.87 -10.29 4.24
CA GLY A 21 1.94 -11.22 3.11
C GLY A 21 2.94 -10.83 2.01
N LEU A 22 3.53 -9.64 2.11
CA LEU A 22 4.36 -9.07 1.04
C LEU A 22 5.79 -8.82 1.54
N PRO A 23 6.71 -9.80 1.44
CA PRO A 23 8.12 -9.58 1.75
C PRO A 23 8.77 -8.63 0.75
N VAL A 24 9.88 -8.01 1.17
CA VAL A 24 10.82 -7.37 0.24
C VAL A 24 11.22 -8.37 -0.85
N GLY A 25 11.24 -7.91 -2.10
CA GLY A 25 11.48 -8.73 -3.29
C GLY A 25 10.22 -9.13 -4.04
N ALA A 26 9.04 -9.03 -3.42
CA ALA A 26 7.77 -9.35 -4.06
C ALA A 26 7.45 -8.40 -5.22
N TYR A 27 6.92 -8.96 -6.32
CA TYR A 27 6.35 -8.22 -7.43
C TYR A 27 4.85 -8.08 -7.20
N VAL A 28 4.34 -6.86 -7.34
CA VAL A 28 2.94 -6.50 -7.09
C VAL A 28 2.43 -5.60 -8.21
N ARG A 29 1.12 -5.69 -8.47
CA ARG A 29 0.47 -4.88 -9.50
C ARG A 29 0.30 -3.45 -8.99
N CYS A 30 0.42 -2.48 -9.90
CA CYS A 30 0.00 -1.12 -9.62
C CYS A 30 -1.47 -0.96 -10.03
N ALA A 31 -2.31 -0.51 -9.11
CA ALA A 31 -3.76 -0.39 -9.32
C ALA A 31 -4.20 1.05 -9.67
N ASP A 32 -3.28 1.99 -9.79
CA ASP A 32 -3.61 3.37 -10.17
C ASP A 32 -3.38 3.61 -11.67
N ASN A 33 -3.81 4.78 -12.14
CA ASN A 33 -3.59 5.26 -13.50
C ASN A 33 -2.28 6.05 -13.68
N SER A 34 -1.31 5.97 -12.75
CA SER A 34 -0.06 6.73 -12.82
C SER A 34 0.83 6.33 -14.00
N GLY A 35 0.61 5.14 -14.57
CA GLY A 35 1.36 4.59 -15.69
C GLY A 35 2.37 3.51 -15.31
N ALA A 36 2.50 3.17 -14.03
CA ALA A 36 3.14 1.93 -13.59
C ALA A 36 2.17 0.75 -13.75
N GLN A 37 2.69 -0.43 -14.10
CA GLN A 37 1.90 -1.67 -14.23
C GLN A 37 2.34 -2.70 -13.19
N GLU A 38 3.65 -2.90 -13.04
CA GLU A 38 4.23 -3.86 -12.11
C GLU A 38 5.41 -3.22 -11.39
N VAL A 39 5.41 -3.36 -10.07
CA VAL A 39 6.45 -2.80 -9.20
C VAL A 39 7.01 -3.88 -8.28
N LYS A 40 8.29 -3.74 -7.93
CA LYS A 40 8.98 -4.62 -6.99
C LYS A 40 9.16 -3.91 -5.65
N ILE A 41 8.74 -4.54 -4.56
CA ILE A 41 8.96 -4.02 -3.21
C ILE A 41 10.44 -4.16 -2.87
N ILE A 42 11.07 -3.05 -2.49
CA ILE A 42 12.49 -3.00 -2.08
C ILE A 42 12.66 -2.64 -0.61
N GLY A 43 11.63 -2.07 0.02
CA GLY A 43 11.65 -1.75 1.44
C GLY A 43 10.25 -1.53 2.00
N VAL A 44 10.14 -1.55 3.34
CA VAL A 44 8.89 -1.28 4.06
C VAL A 44 9.17 -0.16 5.07
N VAL A 45 8.43 0.93 4.96
CA VAL A 45 8.66 2.14 5.77
C VAL A 45 8.32 1.85 7.24
N GLY A 46 9.21 2.22 8.15
CA GLY A 46 8.99 2.09 9.60
C GLY A 46 9.09 0.67 10.16
N LYS A 47 9.47 -0.34 9.35
CA LYS A 47 9.63 -1.72 9.83
C LYS A 47 11.02 -1.94 10.43
N LYS A 48 11.09 -2.26 11.72
CA LYS A 48 12.31 -2.79 12.35
C LYS A 48 12.39 -4.30 12.11
N THR A 49 13.57 -4.80 11.78
CA THR A 49 13.83 -6.24 11.55
C THR A 49 14.87 -6.79 12.52
N ARG A 50 15.14 -8.09 12.42
CA ARG A 50 16.18 -8.81 13.15
C ARG A 50 17.04 -9.58 12.13
N HIS A 51 18.24 -10.01 12.54
CA HIS A 51 19.13 -10.86 11.74
C HIS A 51 18.34 -11.95 10.96
N ARG A 52 18.57 -12.00 9.64
CA ARG A 52 17.91 -12.90 8.66
C ARG A 52 16.39 -12.75 8.47
N ARG A 53 15.73 -11.79 9.14
CA ARG A 53 14.30 -11.52 8.92
C ARG A 53 14.13 -10.48 7.81
N LEU A 54 13.46 -10.88 6.72
CA LEU A 54 13.04 -9.95 5.68
C LEU A 54 11.94 -9.01 6.19
N PRO A 55 12.00 -7.71 5.89
CA PRO A 55 10.86 -6.82 6.11
C PRO A 55 9.67 -7.30 5.28
N THR A 56 8.48 -7.31 5.89
CA THR A 56 7.23 -7.74 5.24
C THR A 56 6.13 -6.70 5.45
N ALA A 57 5.46 -6.32 4.37
CA ALA A 57 4.33 -5.41 4.39
C ALA A 57 2.99 -6.16 4.49
N ALA A 58 2.02 -5.47 5.06
CA ALA A 58 0.61 -5.83 5.04
C ALA A 58 -0.21 -4.72 4.34
N VAL A 59 -1.50 -4.96 4.12
CA VAL A 59 -2.44 -3.93 3.67
C VAL A 59 -2.36 -2.67 4.56
N GLY A 60 -2.34 -1.51 3.90
CA GLY A 60 -2.22 -0.19 4.52
C GLY A 60 -0.79 0.24 4.83
N ASP A 61 0.21 -0.66 4.74
CA ASP A 61 1.61 -0.27 4.94
C ASP A 61 2.14 0.52 3.74
N MET A 62 2.99 1.50 4.04
CA MET A 62 3.76 2.23 3.04
C MET A 62 5.04 1.45 2.73
N VAL A 63 5.27 1.21 1.46
CA VAL A 63 6.41 0.47 0.91
C VAL A 63 7.22 1.34 -0.02
N ILE A 64 8.51 1.03 -0.12
CA ILE A 64 9.40 1.59 -1.12
C ILE A 64 9.43 0.59 -2.28
N VAL A 65 9.14 1.07 -3.48
CA VAL A 65 9.00 0.25 -4.68
C VAL A 65 9.87 0.75 -5.81
N SER A 66 10.30 -0.18 -6.66
CA SER A 66 10.96 0.10 -7.93
C SER A 66 10.06 -0.35 -9.07
N VAL A 67 9.81 0.54 -10.03
CA VAL A 67 8.94 0.24 -11.18
C VAL A 67 9.67 -0.65 -12.18
N ARG A 68 9.05 -1.80 -12.51
CA ARG A 68 9.60 -2.82 -13.40
C ARG A 68 8.92 -2.83 -14.76
N LYS A 69 7.59 -2.67 -14.79
CA LYS A 69 6.80 -2.51 -16.03
C LYS A 69 5.92 -1.27 -15.94
N GLY A 70 5.75 -0.57 -17.06
CA GLY A 70 4.99 0.68 -17.15
C GLY A 70 5.57 1.66 -18.18
N LYS A 71 5.19 2.93 -18.09
CA LYS A 71 5.76 4.04 -18.89
C LYS A 71 7.28 4.13 -18.70
N VAL A 72 8.00 4.44 -19.78
CA VAL A 72 9.48 4.45 -19.82
C VAL A 72 10.06 5.39 -18.76
N GLU A 73 9.46 6.57 -18.59
CA GLU A 73 9.87 7.58 -17.61
C GLU A 73 9.86 7.05 -16.17
N LEU A 74 8.88 6.22 -15.81
CA LEU A 74 8.74 5.70 -14.45
C LEU A 74 9.62 4.47 -14.20
N ARG A 75 10.02 3.73 -15.24
CA ARG A 75 10.84 2.53 -15.09
C ARG A 75 12.15 2.88 -14.40
N LYS A 76 12.64 1.96 -13.56
CA LYS A 76 13.88 2.11 -12.76
C LYS A 76 13.84 3.22 -11.70
N GLN A 77 12.78 4.03 -11.62
CA GLN A 77 12.61 4.97 -10.51
C GLN A 77 12.27 4.24 -9.21
N VAL A 78 12.72 4.82 -8.11
CA VAL A 78 12.36 4.43 -6.75
C VAL A 78 11.28 5.38 -6.24
N LEU A 79 10.12 4.83 -5.91
CA LEU A 79 8.94 5.55 -5.48
C LEU A 79 8.40 4.96 -4.18
N LYS A 80 7.49 5.68 -3.52
CA LYS A 80 6.71 5.13 -2.41
C LYS A 80 5.36 4.65 -2.94
N ALA A 81 4.83 3.62 -2.31
CA ALA A 81 3.50 3.10 -2.62
C ALA A 81 2.81 2.62 -1.34
N VAL A 82 1.49 2.55 -1.36
CA VAL A 82 0.68 1.97 -0.28
C VAL A 82 0.10 0.65 -0.76
N VAL A 83 0.18 -0.38 0.09
CA VAL A 83 -0.46 -1.68 -0.19
C VAL A 83 -1.97 -1.55 0.01
N ILE A 84 -2.75 -1.81 -1.04
CA ILE A 84 -4.22 -1.70 -0.99
C ILE A 84 -4.93 -3.06 -0.95
N ARG A 85 -4.29 -4.11 -1.47
CA ARG A 85 -4.83 -5.48 -1.55
C ARG A 85 -3.73 -6.50 -1.28
N GLN A 86 -4.08 -7.58 -0.59
CA GLN A 86 -3.19 -8.72 -0.39
C GLN A 86 -3.92 -10.06 -0.59
N ARG A 87 -3.23 -11.01 -1.22
CA ARG A 87 -3.66 -12.41 -1.38
C ARG A 87 -3.57 -13.21 -0.10
N LYS A 88 -2.71 -12.84 0.84
CA LYS A 88 -2.58 -13.59 2.10
C LYS A 88 -3.83 -13.30 2.96
N PRO A 89 -4.60 -14.32 3.37
CA PRO A 89 -5.74 -14.09 4.24
C PRO A 89 -5.33 -13.43 5.55
N TYR A 90 -6.17 -12.53 6.04
CA TYR A 90 -6.00 -11.93 7.35
C TYR A 90 -7.34 -11.81 8.07
N ARG A 91 -7.27 -11.80 9.41
CA ARG A 91 -8.46 -11.76 10.26
C ARG A 91 -8.74 -10.33 10.71
N ARG A 92 -9.98 -9.90 10.55
CA ARG A 92 -10.50 -8.63 11.06
C ARG A 92 -10.88 -8.75 12.53
N MET A 93 -11.03 -7.61 13.20
CA MET A 93 -11.44 -7.57 14.62
C MET A 93 -12.83 -8.17 14.84
N ASN A 94 -13.73 -8.07 13.85
CA ASN A 94 -15.04 -8.71 13.89
C ASN A 94 -14.99 -10.24 13.64
N GLY A 95 -13.80 -10.83 13.55
CA GLY A 95 -13.60 -12.26 13.36
C GLY A 95 -13.63 -12.74 11.91
N GLN A 96 -14.05 -11.92 10.95
CA GLN A 96 -14.11 -12.28 9.54
C GLN A 96 -12.71 -12.42 8.94
N TRP A 97 -12.55 -13.40 8.05
CA TRP A 97 -11.35 -13.58 7.24
C TRP A 97 -11.55 -12.91 5.89
N VAL A 98 -10.55 -12.15 5.46
CA VAL A 98 -10.57 -11.42 4.18
C VAL A 98 -9.35 -11.78 3.37
N GLN A 99 -9.57 -11.96 2.06
CA GLN A 99 -8.56 -12.28 1.07
C GLN A 99 -8.93 -11.60 -0.26
N PHE A 100 -7.94 -11.03 -0.94
CA PHE A 100 -8.12 -10.48 -2.28
C PHE A 100 -7.57 -11.43 -3.35
N GLU A 101 -8.07 -11.29 -4.57
CA GLU A 101 -7.63 -12.08 -5.71
C GLU A 101 -6.17 -11.80 -6.10
N ASP A 102 -5.66 -10.59 -5.88
CA ASP A 102 -4.31 -10.17 -6.24
C ASP A 102 -3.63 -9.33 -5.15
N ASN A 103 -2.32 -9.10 -5.35
CA ASN A 103 -1.54 -8.17 -4.54
C ASN A 103 -1.37 -6.88 -5.31
N ALA A 104 -1.82 -5.76 -4.74
CA ALA A 104 -1.82 -4.49 -5.44
C ALA A 104 -1.40 -3.32 -4.55
N VAL A 105 -0.79 -2.33 -5.20
CA VAL A 105 -0.32 -1.09 -4.57
C VAL A 105 -0.73 0.14 -5.39
N VAL A 106 -0.77 1.29 -4.71
CA VAL A 106 -0.98 2.61 -5.32
C VAL A 106 0.25 3.46 -5.08
N ILE A 107 0.76 4.14 -6.10
CA ILE A 107 1.94 5.00 -5.98
C ILE A 107 1.54 6.29 -5.27
N VAL A 108 2.34 6.66 -4.28
CA VAL A 108 2.12 7.84 -3.44
C VAL A 108 3.37 8.69 -3.33
N GLY A 109 3.17 9.96 -3.03
CA GLY A 109 4.21 10.88 -2.62
C GLY A 109 4.75 10.59 -1.21
N PRO A 110 5.74 11.37 -0.75
CA PRO A 110 6.34 11.20 0.57
C PRO A 110 5.36 11.29 1.74
N GLU A 111 4.33 12.13 1.60
CA GLU A 111 3.28 12.37 2.61
C GLU A 111 2.09 11.39 2.48
N GLY A 112 2.10 10.49 1.49
CA GLY A 112 1.00 9.55 1.24
C GLY A 112 -0.07 10.06 0.27
N ASP A 113 0.19 11.19 -0.40
CA ASP A 113 -0.70 11.72 -1.42
C ASP A 113 -0.64 10.85 -2.68
N PRO A 114 -1.78 10.38 -3.21
CA PRO A 114 -1.80 9.54 -4.41
C PRO A 114 -1.28 10.31 -5.61
N LYS A 115 -0.42 9.67 -6.42
CA LYS A 115 0.09 10.24 -7.66
C LYS A 115 -0.91 10.10 -8.81
N GLY A 116 -1.68 9.01 -8.82
CA GLY A 116 -2.78 8.80 -9.74
C GLY A 116 -4.05 9.55 -9.33
N THR A 117 -4.99 9.68 -10.27
CA THR A 117 -6.30 10.30 -10.04
C THR A 117 -7.41 9.28 -9.81
N GLU A 118 -7.18 8.02 -10.14
CA GLU A 118 -8.18 6.95 -10.02
C GLU A 118 -7.51 5.62 -9.65
N ILE A 119 -8.20 4.82 -8.83
CA ILE A 119 -7.78 3.47 -8.43
C ILE A 119 -8.74 2.45 -9.02
N ARG A 120 -8.19 1.45 -9.71
CA ARG A 120 -8.93 0.37 -10.36
C ARG A 120 -9.15 -0.79 -9.39
N GLY A 121 -10.42 -1.17 -9.25
CA GLY A 121 -10.83 -2.31 -8.44
C GLY A 121 -10.99 -1.98 -6.95
N PRO A 122 -11.25 -3.01 -6.12
CA PRO A 122 -11.55 -2.79 -4.70
C PRO A 122 -10.31 -2.41 -3.89
N VAL A 123 -10.51 -1.66 -2.83
CA VAL A 123 -9.49 -1.35 -1.82
C VAL A 123 -9.92 -1.91 -0.47
N ALA A 124 -8.97 -2.47 0.26
CA ALA A 124 -9.23 -2.94 1.61
C ALA A 124 -9.57 -1.78 2.57
N LYS A 125 -10.58 -1.97 3.41
CA LYS A 125 -11.04 -1.05 4.46
C LYS A 125 -9.88 -0.57 5.33
N GLU A 126 -8.93 -1.45 5.63
CA GLU A 126 -7.76 -1.14 6.44
C GLU A 126 -6.83 -0.11 5.78
N ALA A 127 -6.70 -0.16 4.45
CA ALA A 127 -5.93 0.84 3.70
C ALA A 127 -6.71 2.15 3.56
N ALA A 128 -8.02 2.08 3.29
CA ALA A 128 -8.89 3.25 3.16
C ALA A 128 -8.97 4.08 4.46
N GLU A 129 -9.11 3.42 5.60
CA GLU A 129 -9.16 4.08 6.91
C GLU A 129 -7.83 4.75 7.31
N ARG A 130 -6.69 4.20 6.85
CA ARG A 130 -5.36 4.76 7.16
C ARG A 130 -4.95 5.88 6.19
N TRP A 131 -5.47 5.84 4.98
CA TRP A 131 -5.14 6.76 3.89
C TRP A 131 -6.41 7.35 3.28
N PRO A 132 -7.02 8.38 3.90
CA PRO A 132 -8.29 8.95 3.45
C PRO A 132 -8.28 9.45 1.99
N LYS A 133 -7.13 9.97 1.53
CA LYS A 133 -6.96 10.40 0.13
C LYS A 133 -7.05 9.25 -0.87
N ILE A 134 -6.64 8.04 -0.49
CA ILE A 134 -6.77 6.84 -1.33
C ILE A 134 -8.25 6.39 -1.35
N ALA A 135 -8.93 6.46 -0.20
CA ALA A 135 -10.34 6.13 -0.09
C ALA A 135 -11.20 7.00 -1.02
N ALA A 136 -10.87 8.29 -1.15
CA ALA A 136 -11.58 9.23 -2.02
C ALA A 136 -11.48 8.94 -3.53
N LEU A 137 -10.45 8.20 -3.97
CA LEU A 137 -10.22 7.89 -5.39
C LEU A 137 -10.73 6.51 -5.80
N THR A 138 -11.41 5.81 -4.89
CA THR A 138 -11.81 4.42 -5.06
C THR A 138 -13.33 4.31 -5.12
N THR A 139 -13.84 3.47 -6.03
CA THR A 139 -15.28 3.20 -6.15
C THR A 139 -15.79 2.18 -5.12
N MET A 140 -14.96 1.20 -4.73
CA MET A 140 -15.35 0.10 -3.86
C MET A 140 -14.35 -0.13 -2.72
N VAL A 141 -14.84 -0.09 -1.49
CA VAL A 141 -14.06 -0.41 -0.28
C VAL A 141 -14.63 -1.67 0.36
N VAL A 142 -13.76 -2.64 0.66
CA VAL A 142 -14.12 -3.96 1.21
C VAL A 142 -13.52 -4.15 2.58
#